data_AF-A0AAE8I5U8-F1
#
_entry.id   AF-A0AAE8I5U8-F1
#
_cell.length_a   1.000
_cell.length_b   1.000
_cell.length_c   1.000
_cell.angle_alpha   90.00
_cell.angle_beta   90.00
_cell.angle_gamma   90.00
#
_symmetry.space_group_name_H-M   'P 1'
#
loop_
_entity.id
_entity.type
_entity.pdbx_description
1 polymer ?
#
loop_
_entity_poly.entity_id
_entity_poly.type
_entity_poly.pdbx_seq_one_letter_code
_entity_poly.pdbx_strand_id
1 'polypeptide(L)'
;MHEDKACPARADPLILALEAWLLVSVRTRNCLGHLYDPNDPASTLPGVPIEEMRLSDLSRFPGYYLFRIPNMGQLSYCEIAAMMDRYGWNFDGYSIDGSGAPPLAGFGQSLPRYMAKVVKSAEKRRAQFERGLLMKKLYEQDHLSVAAIGERFAVGGAAVSAAIIKTRKLLASRERLPLPAPLLHA
;
A
#
# COMPACT_ATOMS: atom_id res chain seq x y z
N MET A 1 22.60 35.52 5.63
CA MET A 1 21.63 34.67 6.33
C MET A 1 20.66 34.15 5.29
N HIS A 2 20.92 32.93 4.79
CA HIS A 2 19.92 32.21 4.03
C HIS A 2 18.99 31.58 5.07
N GLU A 3 17.73 31.99 5.06
CA GLU A 3 16.69 31.28 5.80
C GLU A 3 16.59 29.88 5.22
N ASP A 4 17.06 28.89 5.99
CA ASP A 4 16.69 27.50 5.79
C ASP A 4 15.16 27.44 5.89
N LYS A 5 14.48 27.51 4.73
CA LYS A 5 13.11 27.06 4.60
C LYS A 5 13.10 25.60 5.04
N ALA A 6 12.72 25.36 6.29
CA ALA A 6 12.48 24.03 6.80
C ALA A 6 11.50 23.35 5.82
N CYS A 7 12.04 22.46 4.98
CA CYS A 7 11.23 21.60 4.15
C CYS A 7 10.33 20.83 5.13
N PRO A 8 8.99 20.87 4.98
CA PRO A 8 8.10 20.14 5.87
C PRO A 8 8.59 18.68 5.90
N ALA A 9 8.86 18.17 7.11
CA ALA A 9 9.44 16.84 7.28
C ALA A 9 8.54 15.83 6.54
N ARG A 10 9.08 15.20 5.49
CA ARG A 10 8.37 14.23 4.68
C ARG A 10 7.91 13.09 5.58
N ALA A 11 6.63 12.78 5.59
CA ALA A 11 6.12 11.64 6.34
C ALA A 11 6.60 10.33 5.69
N ASP A 12 7.12 9.41 6.50
CA ASP A 12 7.73 8.17 6.01
C ASP A 12 6.97 6.92 6.52
N PRO A 13 5.80 6.61 5.93
CA PRO A 13 4.98 5.48 6.37
C PRO A 13 5.64 4.13 6.05
N LEU A 14 5.40 3.16 6.92
CA LEU A 14 5.68 1.74 6.63
C LEU A 14 4.81 1.26 5.47
N ILE A 15 5.35 0.39 4.62
CA ILE A 15 4.59 -0.25 3.53
C ILE A 15 3.41 -1.06 4.10
N LEU A 16 3.62 -1.74 5.25
CA LEU A 16 2.53 -2.43 5.95
C LEU A 16 1.43 -1.49 6.43
N ALA A 17 1.77 -0.25 6.82
CA ALA A 17 0.75 0.74 7.18
C ALA A 17 -0.07 1.13 5.93
N LEU A 18 0.58 1.37 4.79
CA LEU A 18 -0.11 1.67 3.54
C LEU A 18 -1.07 0.54 3.13
N GLU A 19 -0.70 -0.73 3.34
CA GLU A 19 -1.58 -1.89 3.11
C GLU A 19 -2.74 -1.92 4.11
N ALA A 20 -2.46 -1.75 5.40
CA ALA A 20 -3.46 -1.78 6.46
C ALA A 20 -4.57 -0.73 6.24
N TRP A 21 -4.18 0.42 5.69
CA TRP A 21 -5.06 1.54 5.35
C TRP A 21 -5.61 1.46 3.91
N LEU A 22 -5.44 0.32 3.24
CA LEU A 22 -5.98 -0.02 1.91
C LEU A 22 -5.47 0.85 0.76
N LEU A 23 -4.39 1.61 0.99
CA LEU A 23 -3.80 2.51 0.00
C LEU A 23 -3.00 1.74 -1.05
N VAL A 24 -2.28 0.70 -0.64
CA VAL A 24 -1.67 -0.28 -1.55
C VAL A 24 -2.32 -1.65 -1.37
N SER A 25 -2.21 -2.50 -2.39
CA SER A 25 -2.71 -3.87 -2.32
C SER A 25 -1.74 -4.81 -1.58
N VAL A 26 -2.30 -5.90 -1.05
CA VAL A 26 -1.56 -7.08 -0.57
C VAL A 26 -0.55 -7.55 -1.63
N ARG A 27 -0.93 -7.50 -2.91
CA ARG A 27 -0.05 -7.90 -4.03
C ARG A 27 1.17 -6.98 -4.11
N THR A 28 0.96 -5.66 -4.08
CA THR A 28 2.06 -4.69 -4.13
C THR A 28 3.02 -4.89 -2.97
N ARG A 29 2.50 -5.05 -1.76
CA ARG A 29 3.31 -5.35 -0.57
C ARG A 29 4.03 -6.71 -0.68
N ASN A 30 3.39 -7.75 -1.20
CA ASN A 30 4.05 -9.04 -1.51
C ASN A 30 5.20 -8.88 -2.49
N CYS A 31 5.00 -8.12 -3.57
CA CYS A 31 6.05 -7.89 -4.58
C CYS A 31 7.26 -7.22 -3.90
N LEU A 32 7.03 -6.14 -3.14
CA LEU A 32 8.10 -5.45 -2.41
C LEU A 32 8.83 -6.35 -1.40
N GLY A 33 8.17 -7.35 -0.84
CA GLY A 33 8.83 -8.34 0.03
C GLY A 33 9.94 -9.16 -0.63
N HIS A 34 9.97 -9.26 -1.96
CA HIS A 34 11.07 -9.90 -2.70
C HIS A 34 12.29 -8.98 -2.89
N LEU A 35 12.27 -7.75 -2.36
CA LEU A 35 13.45 -6.87 -2.38
C LEU A 35 14.53 -7.30 -1.39
N TYR A 36 14.24 -8.20 -0.46
CA TYR A 36 15.20 -8.76 0.48
C TYR A 36 14.77 -10.14 0.94
N ASP A 37 15.11 -11.16 0.15
CA ASP A 37 15.15 -12.53 0.63
C ASP A 37 16.55 -13.11 0.32
N PRO A 38 17.43 -13.27 1.33
CA PRO A 38 18.77 -13.81 1.12
C PRO A 38 18.76 -15.27 0.62
N ASN A 39 17.61 -15.94 0.64
CA ASN A 39 17.41 -17.28 0.11
C ASN A 39 16.68 -17.31 -1.24
N ASP A 40 16.22 -16.15 -1.76
CA ASP A 40 15.59 -16.02 -3.07
C ASP A 40 16.60 -15.46 -4.08
N PRO A 41 17.07 -16.25 -5.06
CA PRO A 41 17.98 -15.76 -6.10
C PRO A 41 17.36 -14.66 -6.97
N ALA A 42 16.02 -14.46 -6.93
CA ALA A 42 15.36 -13.35 -7.59
C ALA A 42 15.37 -12.04 -6.77
N SER A 43 15.78 -12.09 -5.49
CA SER A 43 16.00 -10.92 -4.64
C SER A 43 17.33 -10.25 -5.02
N THR A 44 17.24 -9.29 -5.93
CA THR A 44 18.42 -8.70 -6.61
C THR A 44 18.88 -7.37 -6.01
N LEU A 45 18.29 -6.91 -4.91
CA LEU A 45 18.62 -5.62 -4.29
C LEU A 45 18.90 -5.80 -2.79
N PRO A 46 19.83 -5.04 -2.20
CA PRO A 46 19.96 -4.97 -0.75
C PRO A 46 18.76 -4.19 -0.19
N GLY A 47 17.83 -4.87 0.45
CA GLY A 47 16.58 -4.26 0.94
C GLY A 47 16.41 -4.33 2.46
N VAL A 48 15.34 -3.68 2.92
CA VAL A 48 14.82 -3.77 4.29
C VAL A 48 13.71 -4.83 4.29
N PRO A 49 13.61 -5.71 5.32
CA PRO A 49 12.49 -6.64 5.46
C PRO A 49 11.14 -5.92 5.32
N ILE A 50 10.14 -6.58 4.74
CA ILE A 50 8.85 -5.93 4.45
C ILE A 50 8.14 -5.42 5.70
N GLU A 51 8.43 -6.01 6.86
CA GLU A 51 7.94 -5.63 8.18
C GLU A 51 8.45 -4.24 8.62
N GLU A 52 9.64 -3.85 8.16
CA GLU A 52 10.33 -2.63 8.55
C GLU A 52 10.42 -1.61 7.40
N MET A 53 10.10 -2.04 6.17
CA MET A 53 10.24 -1.24 4.96
C MET A 53 9.34 0.00 4.95
N ARG A 54 9.94 1.14 4.61
CA ARG A 54 9.28 2.45 4.46
C ARG A 54 9.41 3.00 3.04
N LEU A 55 8.78 4.15 2.77
CA LEU A 55 8.91 4.84 1.48
C LEU A 55 10.34 5.36 1.26
N SER A 56 11.01 5.84 2.31
CA SER A 56 12.40 6.28 2.25
C SER A 56 13.40 5.16 1.93
N ASP A 57 13.06 3.91 2.23
CA ASP A 57 13.89 2.77 1.80
C ASP A 57 13.75 2.55 0.30
N LEU A 58 12.52 2.69 -0.22
CA LEU A 58 12.26 2.60 -1.66
C LEU A 58 12.88 3.75 -2.44
N SER A 59 13.02 4.94 -1.84
CA SER A 59 13.65 6.08 -2.51
C SER A 59 15.12 5.86 -2.83
N ARG A 60 15.78 4.89 -2.19
CA ARG A 60 17.20 4.53 -2.45
C ARG A 60 17.39 3.78 -3.76
N PHE A 61 16.31 3.38 -4.43
CA PHE A 61 16.37 2.67 -5.70
C PHE A 61 15.86 3.56 -6.84
N PRO A 62 16.51 3.52 -8.02
CA PRO A 62 15.88 4.06 -9.21
C PRO A 62 14.59 3.30 -9.52
N GLY A 63 13.52 4.02 -9.89
CA GLY A 63 12.17 3.43 -10.03
C GLY A 63 12.11 2.25 -11.00
N TYR A 64 12.93 2.24 -12.06
CA TYR A 64 12.97 1.15 -13.02
C TYR A 64 13.40 -0.20 -12.41
N TYR A 65 14.15 -0.20 -11.30
CA TYR A 65 14.53 -1.44 -10.62
C TYR A 65 13.32 -2.14 -10.00
N LEU A 66 12.26 -1.40 -9.64
CA LEU A 66 11.05 -2.04 -9.10
C LEU A 66 10.39 -2.96 -10.12
N PHE A 67 10.54 -2.71 -11.43
CA PHE A 67 10.03 -3.63 -12.47
C PHE A 67 10.84 -4.94 -12.58
N ARG A 68 12.01 -5.03 -11.96
CA ARG A 68 12.78 -6.28 -11.88
C ARG A 68 12.32 -7.19 -10.74
N ILE A 69 11.52 -6.66 -9.82
CA ILE A 69 10.93 -7.44 -8.73
C ILE A 69 9.97 -8.49 -9.32
N PRO A 70 10.07 -9.76 -8.90
CA PRO A 70 9.12 -10.79 -9.29
C PRO A 70 7.67 -10.34 -9.11
N ASN A 71 6.85 -10.57 -10.14
CA ASN A 71 5.42 -10.26 -10.15
C ASN A 71 5.03 -8.78 -10.05
N MET A 72 5.99 -7.85 -10.03
CA MET A 72 5.71 -6.40 -10.03
C MET A 72 5.18 -5.96 -11.40
N GLY A 73 3.87 -5.77 -11.47
CA GLY A 73 3.21 -5.22 -12.65
C GLY A 73 3.07 -3.70 -12.58
N GLN A 74 2.73 -3.09 -13.71
CA GLN A 74 2.48 -1.65 -13.84
C GLN A 74 1.47 -1.10 -12.82
N LEU A 75 0.41 -1.86 -12.50
CA LEU A 75 -0.57 -1.41 -11.52
C LEU A 75 0.02 -1.34 -10.11
N SER A 76 0.78 -2.36 -9.70
CA SER A 76 1.45 -2.38 -8.38
C SER A 76 2.52 -1.29 -8.28
N TYR A 77 3.26 -1.06 -9.36
CA TYR A 77 4.16 0.07 -9.47
C TYR A 77 3.41 1.41 -9.30
N CYS A 78 2.30 1.62 -10.02
CA CYS A 78 1.53 2.86 -9.90
C CYS A 78 0.93 3.05 -8.50
N GLU A 79 0.52 1.96 -7.81
CA GLU A 79 0.07 2.04 -6.42
C GLU A 79 1.17 2.60 -5.51
N ILE A 80 2.39 2.05 -5.58
CA ILE A 80 3.48 2.52 -4.71
C ILE A 80 4.00 3.89 -5.14
N ALA A 81 4.14 4.15 -6.44
CA ALA A 81 4.59 5.43 -6.98
C ALA A 81 3.62 6.57 -6.62
N ALA A 82 2.30 6.33 -6.62
CA ALA A 82 1.33 7.30 -6.14
C ALA A 82 1.44 7.58 -4.63
N MET A 83 1.87 6.58 -3.83
CA MET A 83 2.14 6.81 -2.40
C MET A 83 3.45 7.56 -2.20
N MET A 84 4.51 7.25 -2.96
CA MET A 84 5.74 8.03 -2.97
C MET A 84 5.41 9.52 -3.20
N ASP A 85 4.69 9.85 -4.28
CA ASP A 85 4.26 11.21 -4.61
C ASP A 85 3.42 11.86 -3.49
N ARG A 86 2.37 11.16 -3.01
CA ARG A 86 1.49 11.66 -1.95
C ARG A 86 2.20 11.99 -0.63
N TYR A 87 3.30 11.30 -0.33
CA TYR A 87 4.09 11.51 0.88
C TYR A 87 5.37 12.32 0.61
N GLY A 88 5.57 12.83 -0.61
CA GLY A 88 6.71 13.66 -1.01
C GLY A 88 8.02 12.90 -1.21
N TRP A 89 7.95 11.60 -1.45
CA TRP A 89 9.09 10.76 -1.79
C TRP A 89 9.20 10.58 -3.31
N ASN A 90 10.45 10.43 -3.78
CA ASN A 90 10.77 10.11 -5.17
C ASN A 90 11.66 8.87 -5.22
N PHE A 91 11.82 8.27 -6.40
CA PHE A 91 12.78 7.19 -6.60
C PHE A 91 14.14 7.81 -6.96
N ASP A 92 14.92 8.12 -5.92
CA ASP A 92 16.10 8.97 -6.05
C ASP A 92 17.38 8.19 -6.30
N GLY A 93 17.44 6.89 -6.04
CA GLY A 93 18.48 6.01 -6.58
C GLY A 93 19.90 6.60 -6.61
N TYR A 94 20.34 7.23 -5.51
CA TYR A 94 21.65 7.91 -5.40
C TYR A 94 21.87 9.16 -6.29
N SER A 95 20.84 9.95 -6.59
CA SER A 95 21.01 11.31 -7.11
C SER A 95 21.59 12.21 -6.01
N ILE A 96 22.85 12.62 -6.18
CA ILE A 96 23.62 13.46 -5.24
C ILE A 96 23.03 14.89 -5.14
N ASP A 97 22.23 15.27 -6.13
CA ASP A 97 21.55 16.56 -6.28
C ASP A 97 20.05 16.54 -5.94
N GLY A 98 19.49 15.38 -5.55
CA GLY A 98 18.08 15.25 -5.17
C GLY A 98 17.08 15.40 -6.32
N SER A 99 17.53 15.24 -7.57
CA SER A 99 16.75 15.39 -8.80
C SER A 99 16.25 14.05 -9.36
N GLY A 100 15.89 13.09 -8.50
CA GLY A 100 15.34 11.82 -8.98
C GLY A 100 14.09 12.05 -9.83
N ALA A 101 13.91 11.19 -10.83
CA ALA A 101 12.76 11.31 -11.72
C ALA A 101 11.46 11.10 -10.92
N PRO A 102 10.40 11.90 -11.18
CA PRO A 102 9.11 11.70 -10.53
C PRO A 102 8.66 10.24 -10.71
N PRO A 103 8.16 9.58 -9.65
CA PRO A 103 7.82 8.15 -9.66
C PRO A 103 6.96 7.71 -10.84
N LEU A 104 6.10 8.58 -11.35
CA LEU A 104 5.13 8.29 -12.39
C LEU A 104 5.55 8.78 -13.80
N ALA A 105 6.69 9.45 -13.94
CA ALA A 105 7.10 10.12 -15.18
C ALA A 105 7.16 9.17 -16.40
N GLY A 106 7.62 7.93 -16.20
CA GLY A 106 7.79 6.94 -17.28
C GLY A 106 6.49 6.45 -17.93
N PHE A 107 5.31 6.77 -17.38
CA PHE A 107 4.02 6.32 -17.92
C PHE A 107 3.44 7.23 -18.99
N GLY A 108 3.92 8.48 -19.09
CA GLY A 108 3.47 9.46 -20.09
C GLY A 108 1.95 9.48 -20.27
N GLN A 109 1.50 9.34 -21.53
CA GLN A 109 0.08 9.38 -21.90
C GLN A 109 -0.77 8.25 -21.28
N SER A 110 -0.14 7.15 -20.84
CA SER A 110 -0.86 6.02 -20.24
C SER A 110 -1.18 6.23 -18.76
N LEU A 111 -0.54 7.22 -18.11
CA LEU A 111 -0.65 7.47 -16.67
C LEU A 111 -2.09 7.66 -16.19
N PRO A 112 -2.96 8.49 -16.83
CA PRO A 112 -4.34 8.67 -16.37
C PRO A 112 -5.12 7.36 -16.31
N ARG A 113 -4.89 6.47 -17.29
CA ARG A 113 -5.54 5.15 -17.33
C ARG A 113 -5.12 4.27 -16.16
N TYR A 114 -3.84 4.26 -15.80
CA TYR A 114 -3.37 3.47 -14.65
C TYR A 114 -3.82 4.08 -13.32
N MET A 115 -3.83 5.41 -13.20
CA MET A 115 -4.34 6.07 -12.00
C MET A 115 -5.82 5.81 -11.78
N ALA A 116 -6.64 5.81 -12.83
CA ALA A 116 -8.04 5.41 -12.73
C ALA A 116 -8.19 3.96 -12.22
N LYS A 117 -7.31 3.04 -12.66
CA LYS A 117 -7.29 1.66 -12.15
C LYS A 117 -6.85 1.57 -10.69
N VAL A 118 -5.88 2.37 -10.26
CA VAL A 118 -5.44 2.45 -8.85
C VAL A 118 -6.60 2.89 -7.97
N VAL A 119 -7.28 3.99 -8.33
CA VAL A 119 -8.44 4.52 -7.61
C VAL A 119 -9.55 3.47 -7.52
N LYS A 120 -9.97 2.90 -8.65
CA LYS A 120 -11.00 1.85 -8.69
C LYS A 120 -10.64 0.63 -7.84
N SER A 121 -9.37 0.25 -7.82
CA SER A 121 -8.89 -0.89 -7.02
C SER A 121 -8.92 -0.57 -5.52
N ALA A 122 -8.54 0.65 -5.13
CA ALA A 122 -8.61 1.13 -3.76
C ALA A 122 -10.06 1.22 -3.26
N GLU A 123 -10.98 1.75 -4.08
CA GLU A 123 -12.41 1.79 -3.78
C GLU A 123 -12.99 0.39 -3.57
N LYS A 124 -12.66 -0.56 -4.45
CA LYS A 124 -13.08 -1.96 -4.29
C LYS A 124 -12.59 -2.55 -2.97
N ARG A 125 -11.34 -2.29 -2.59
CA ARG A 125 -10.78 -2.74 -1.30
C ARG A 125 -11.53 -2.11 -0.11
N ARG A 126 -11.84 -0.81 -0.18
CA ARG A 126 -12.62 -0.10 0.86
C ARG A 126 -14.02 -0.68 1.01
N ALA A 127 -14.76 -0.83 -0.09
CA ALA A 127 -16.10 -1.41 -0.08
C ALA A 127 -16.11 -2.85 0.48
N GLN A 128 -15.11 -3.67 0.14
CA GLN A 128 -14.97 -5.01 0.72
C GLN A 128 -14.73 -4.97 2.23
N PHE A 129 -13.90 -4.03 2.70
CA PHE A 129 -13.63 -3.86 4.13
C PHE A 129 -14.87 -3.36 4.89
N GLU A 130 -15.60 -2.38 4.35
CA GLU A 130 -16.86 -1.88 4.94
C GLU A 130 -17.92 -2.98 5.04
N ARG A 131 -18.05 -3.79 3.98
CA ARG A 131 -18.92 -4.98 4.03
C ARG A 131 -18.49 -5.95 5.13
N GLY A 132 -17.19 -6.16 5.29
CA GLY A 132 -16.62 -6.98 6.38
C GLY A 132 -16.86 -6.39 7.78
N LEU A 133 -16.81 -5.06 7.94
CA LEU A 133 -17.17 -4.38 9.19
C LEU A 133 -18.63 -4.61 9.55
N LEU A 134 -19.54 -4.51 8.58
CA LEU A 134 -20.96 -4.77 8.81
C LEU A 134 -21.21 -6.23 9.19
N MET A 135 -20.56 -7.19 8.50
CA MET A 135 -20.63 -8.61 8.87
C MET A 135 -20.09 -8.87 10.28
N LYS A 136 -18.97 -8.24 10.65
CA LYS A 136 -18.40 -8.33 12.00
C LYS A 136 -19.37 -7.78 13.05
N LYS A 137 -20.01 -6.64 12.77
CA LYS A 137 -21.00 -6.04 13.66
C LYS A 137 -22.18 -6.99 13.91
N LEU A 138 -22.77 -7.50 12.84
CA LEU A 138 -23.91 -8.45 12.91
C LEU A 138 -23.54 -9.71 13.70
N TYR A 139 -22.31 -10.20 13.55
CA TYR A 139 -21.84 -11.39 14.26
C TYR A 139 -21.56 -11.13 15.75
N GLU A 140 -20.85 -10.04 16.08
CA GLU A 140 -20.35 -9.79 17.44
C GLU A 140 -21.33 -9.05 18.32
N GLN A 141 -22.09 -8.10 17.76
CA GLN A 141 -23.00 -7.23 18.52
C GLN A 141 -24.44 -7.74 18.46
N ASP A 142 -24.87 -8.17 17.28
CA ASP A 142 -26.26 -8.63 17.07
C ASP A 142 -26.39 -10.15 17.25
N HIS A 143 -25.27 -10.84 17.49
CA HIS A 143 -25.19 -12.30 17.73
C HIS A 143 -25.78 -13.18 16.62
N LEU A 144 -25.78 -12.72 15.36
CA LEU A 144 -26.23 -13.52 14.24
C LEU A 144 -25.23 -14.64 13.92
N SER A 145 -25.74 -15.80 13.50
CA SER A 145 -24.90 -16.87 12.97
C SER A 145 -24.30 -16.49 11.61
N VAL A 146 -23.14 -17.07 11.29
CA VAL A 146 -22.48 -16.87 9.98
C VAL A 146 -23.35 -17.29 8.79
N ALA A 147 -24.26 -18.26 8.99
CA ALA A 147 -25.21 -18.70 7.98
C ALA A 147 -26.29 -17.64 7.72
N ALA A 148 -26.91 -17.10 8.78
CA ALA A 148 -27.91 -16.04 8.67
C ALA A 148 -27.35 -14.75 8.07
N ILE A 149 -26.10 -14.40 8.41
CA ILE A 149 -25.39 -13.29 7.75
C ILE A 149 -25.15 -13.63 6.28
N GLY A 150 -24.73 -14.86 5.97
CA GLY A 150 -24.49 -15.31 4.60
C GLY A 150 -25.72 -15.10 3.70
N GLU A 151 -26.90 -15.51 4.17
CA GLU A 151 -28.17 -15.31 3.48
C GLU A 151 -28.44 -13.82 3.17
N ARG A 152 -28.29 -12.92 4.17
CA ARG A 152 -28.49 -11.47 3.99
C ARG A 152 -27.58 -10.85 2.94
N PHE A 153 -26.40 -11.42 2.76
CA PHE A 153 -25.37 -10.91 1.85
C PHE A 153 -25.24 -11.73 0.56
N ALA A 154 -26.12 -12.72 0.35
CA ALA A 154 -26.06 -13.66 -0.77
C ALA A 154 -24.65 -14.30 -0.94
N VAL A 155 -24.05 -14.75 0.17
CA VAL A 155 -22.75 -15.44 0.19
C VAL A 155 -22.76 -16.62 1.16
N GLY A 156 -21.86 -17.59 0.95
CA GLY A 156 -21.73 -18.72 1.88
C GLY A 156 -21.19 -18.30 3.26
N GLY A 157 -21.57 -19.02 4.32
CA GLY A 157 -21.12 -18.75 5.69
C GLY A 157 -19.59 -18.80 5.86
N ALA A 158 -18.88 -19.63 5.10
CA ALA A 158 -17.42 -19.64 5.07
C ALA A 158 -16.83 -18.31 4.57
N ALA A 159 -17.45 -17.68 3.57
CA ALA A 159 -17.03 -16.38 3.05
C ALA A 159 -17.27 -15.27 4.08
N VAL A 160 -18.37 -15.34 4.84
CA VAL A 160 -18.64 -14.45 5.98
C VAL A 160 -17.56 -14.59 7.04
N SER A 161 -17.27 -15.82 7.48
CA SER A 161 -16.23 -16.09 8.48
C SER A 161 -14.85 -15.55 8.03
N ALA A 162 -14.46 -15.82 6.78
CA ALA A 162 -13.23 -15.29 6.22
C ALA A 162 -13.20 -13.76 6.18
N ALA A 163 -14.31 -13.11 5.81
CA ALA A 163 -14.43 -11.65 5.80
C ALA A 163 -14.29 -11.06 7.21
N ILE A 164 -14.92 -11.65 8.23
CA ILE A 164 -14.81 -11.22 9.62
C ILE A 164 -13.37 -11.35 10.11
N ILE A 165 -12.73 -12.51 9.89
CA ILE A 165 -11.32 -12.76 10.28
C ILE A 165 -10.39 -11.73 9.62
N LYS A 166 -10.54 -11.52 8.30
CA LYS A 166 -9.73 -10.55 7.56
C LYS A 166 -9.94 -9.12 8.07
N THR A 167 -11.18 -8.75 8.39
CA THR A 167 -11.53 -7.43 8.92
C THR A 167 -10.92 -7.21 10.30
N ARG A 168 -11.01 -8.20 11.21
CA ARG A 168 -10.38 -8.16 12.53
C ARG A 168 -8.86 -7.97 12.42
N LYS A 169 -8.20 -8.75 11.55
CA LYS A 169 -6.77 -8.62 11.30
C LYS A 169 -6.40 -7.21 10.82
N LEU A 170 -7.16 -6.65 9.88
CA LEU A 170 -6.88 -5.31 9.36
C LEU A 170 -7.07 -4.22 10.42
N LEU A 171 -8.11 -4.31 11.25
CA LEU A 171 -8.32 -3.38 12.37
C LEU A 171 -7.16 -3.42 13.37
N ALA A 172 -6.76 -4.63 13.78
CA ALA A 172 -5.61 -4.82 14.67
C ALA A 172 -4.30 -4.28 14.05
N SER A 173 -4.12 -4.45 12.73
CA SER A 173 -2.98 -3.86 12.02
C SER A 173 -3.01 -2.33 12.05
N ARG A 174 -4.17 -1.68 11.85
CA ARG A 174 -4.28 -0.21 11.88
C ARG A 174 -4.00 0.38 13.25
N GLU A 175 -4.39 -0.31 14.32
CA GLU A 175 -4.10 0.09 15.70
C GLU A 175 -2.58 0.09 15.96
N ARG A 176 -1.85 -0.90 15.43
CA ARG A 176 -0.40 -1.02 15.60
C ARG A 176 0.40 -0.16 14.62
N LEU A 177 -0.18 0.13 13.46
CA LEU A 177 0.46 0.81 12.33
C LEU A 177 -0.37 2.06 11.98
N PRO A 178 -0.32 3.11 12.82
CA PRO A 178 -0.98 4.36 12.50
C PRO A 178 -0.37 4.95 11.22
N LEU A 179 -1.24 5.52 10.38
CA LEU A 179 -0.80 6.16 9.15
C LEU A 179 -0.51 7.64 9.42
N PRO A 180 0.71 8.14 9.14
CA PRO A 180 1.01 9.55 9.27
C PRO A 180 0.20 10.37 8.25
N ALA A 181 -0.03 11.65 8.57
CA ALA A 181 -0.68 12.56 7.63
C ALA A 181 0.19 12.73 6.37
N PRO A 182 -0.40 12.70 5.16
CA PRO A 182 0.34 13.03 3.95
C PRO A 182 0.74 14.51 3.96
N LEU A 183 1.70 14.88 3.12
CA LEU A 183 2.02 16.29 2.92
C LEU A 183 0.77 16.99 2.38
N LEU A 184 0.36 18.07 3.05
CA LEU A 184 -0.58 19.02 2.45
C LEU A 184 0.17 19.67 1.29
N HIS A 185 -0.29 19.47 0.07
CA HIS A 185 0.21 20.25 -1.07
C HIS A 185 -0.03 21.73 -0.74
N ALA A 186 1.04 22.47 -0.50
CA ALA A 186 1.05 23.92 -0.43
C ALA A 186 1.08 24.51 -1.84
#